data_AF-A0A2V9P8L0-F1
#
_entry.id   AF-A0A2V9P8L0-F1
#
_cell.length_a   1.000
_cell.length_b   1.000
_cell.length_c   1.000
_cell.angle_alpha   90.00
_cell.angle_beta   90.00
_cell.angle_gamma   90.00
#
_symmetry.space_group_name_H-M   'P 1'
#
loop_
_entity.id
_entity.type
_entity.pdbx_description
1 polymer ?
#
loop_
_entity_poly.entity_id
_entity_poly.type
_entity_poly.pdbx_seq_one_letter_code
_entity_poly.pdbx_strand_id
1 'polypeptide(L)'
;MKNFFRSRDGTSKGAALMIVLAFVVLLTGLSLAYMSRTTTDRQLAQSSYNDTSADLLGRTALDTVVNDFKQEIINGGAVTRQNIQPQRSGDDASIPNLIRRSVRNDAIPAPGVPSLASAVSSADGSANGRSISTSRWNSHYLVPRGNPSDTSINSSPVPSFTSPDWVLVTGQGPNTAPAPGAVIGRYAFAVYDEGGLLDMTVAGSPIWHANDTSHGWKSLAGCSTPSPTPWLVNVGRKGIVAFADLTALPAEPTTSLTQTQVDNIVGWRNYATTLRNFKNFPITDPGYGSETDCLLGKTNQD
;
A
#
# COMPACT_ATOMS: atom_id res chain seq x y z
N MET A 1 23.28 -98.24 6.98
CA MET A 1 23.63 -96.80 6.95
C MET A 1 22.53 -96.08 6.20
N LYS A 2 21.69 -95.29 6.88
CA LYS A 2 20.51 -94.60 6.31
C LYS A 2 20.79 -93.09 6.29
N ASN A 3 20.85 -92.54 5.09
CA ASN A 3 21.01 -91.11 4.83
C ASN A 3 19.73 -90.36 5.23
N PHE A 4 19.87 -89.35 6.09
CA PHE A 4 18.78 -88.41 6.40
C PHE A 4 19.36 -87.00 6.59
N PHE A 5 19.72 -86.36 5.48
CA PHE A 5 19.85 -84.90 5.45
C PHE A 5 18.85 -84.37 4.44
N ARG A 6 17.70 -83.92 4.95
CA ARG A 6 16.69 -83.15 4.21
C ARG A 6 17.26 -81.76 3.96
N SER A 7 17.50 -81.43 2.69
CA SER A 7 17.73 -80.06 2.22
C SER A 7 16.49 -79.21 2.48
N ARG A 8 16.69 -78.08 3.16
CA ARG A 8 15.64 -77.13 3.58
C ARG A 8 16.08 -75.68 3.32
N ASP A 9 16.76 -75.44 2.20
CA ASP A 9 17.50 -74.19 1.93
C ASP A 9 16.88 -73.23 0.89
N GLY A 10 15.80 -73.62 0.20
CA GLY A 10 15.16 -72.77 -0.82
C GLY A 10 14.14 -71.77 -0.25
N THR A 11 13.38 -72.16 0.77
CA THR A 11 12.22 -71.39 1.28
C THR A 11 12.63 -70.29 2.26
N SER A 12 13.76 -70.44 2.96
CA SER A 12 14.29 -69.46 3.93
C SER A 12 14.93 -68.25 3.25
N LYS A 13 15.59 -68.44 2.10
CA LYS A 13 16.27 -67.36 1.35
C LYS A 13 15.28 -66.36 0.74
N GLY A 14 14.14 -66.83 0.23
CA GLY A 14 13.08 -65.96 -0.31
C GLY A 14 12.37 -65.13 0.77
N ALA A 15 12.10 -65.73 1.94
CA ALA A 15 11.49 -65.02 3.07
C ALA A 15 12.40 -63.93 3.64
N ALA A 16 13.70 -64.21 3.77
CA ALA A 16 14.68 -63.22 4.23
C ALA A 16 14.77 -62.01 3.27
N LEU A 17 14.75 -62.26 1.95
CA LEU A 17 14.78 -61.19 0.94
C LEU A 17 13.55 -60.28 1.05
N MET A 18 12.35 -60.85 1.22
CA MET A 18 11.10 -60.09 1.35
C MET A 18 11.10 -59.22 2.61
N ILE A 19 11.60 -59.73 3.73
CA ILE A 19 11.71 -58.98 4.98
C ILE A 19 12.69 -57.80 4.83
N VAL A 20 13.87 -58.04 4.24
CA VAL A 20 14.86 -56.98 4.01
C VAL A 20 14.32 -55.89 3.08
N LEU A 21 13.67 -56.27 1.98
CA LEU A 21 13.02 -55.32 1.07
C LEU A 21 11.94 -54.51 1.77
N ALA A 22 11.10 -55.13 2.59
CA ALA A 22 10.10 -54.43 3.38
C ALA A 22 10.73 -53.43 4.35
N PHE A 23 11.81 -53.80 5.04
CA PHE A 23 12.55 -52.89 5.92
C PHE A 23 13.19 -51.72 5.16
N VAL A 24 13.77 -51.96 3.99
CA VAL A 24 14.35 -50.91 3.15
C VAL A 24 13.28 -49.93 2.66
N VAL A 25 12.11 -50.43 2.24
CA VAL A 25 10.99 -49.59 1.83
C VAL A 25 10.45 -48.78 3.01
N LEU A 26 10.32 -49.37 4.19
CA LEU A 26 9.90 -48.64 5.40
C LEU A 26 10.92 -47.57 5.80
N LEU A 27 12.22 -47.88 5.76
CA LEU A 27 13.28 -46.94 6.10
C LEU A 27 13.33 -45.76 5.11
N THR A 28 13.22 -46.04 3.81
CA THR A 28 13.19 -44.99 2.77
C THR A 28 11.93 -44.14 2.87
N GLY A 29 10.76 -44.76 3.09
CA GLY A 29 9.51 -44.05 3.33
C GLY A 29 9.58 -43.13 4.56
N LEU A 30 10.13 -43.63 5.68
CA LEU A 30 10.34 -42.84 6.89
C LEU A 30 11.31 -41.67 6.65
N SER A 31 12.41 -41.93 5.94
CA SER A 31 13.43 -40.91 5.63
C SER A 31 12.87 -39.80 4.74
N LEU A 32 12.11 -40.16 3.70
CA LEU A 32 11.45 -39.21 2.81
C LEU A 32 10.38 -38.40 3.54
N ALA A 33 9.58 -39.05 4.39
CA ALA A 33 8.57 -38.35 5.20
C ALA A 33 9.22 -37.34 6.15
N TYR A 34 10.31 -37.71 6.81
CA TYR A 34 11.07 -36.81 7.68
C TYR A 34 11.70 -35.63 6.91
N MET A 35 12.36 -35.90 5.79
CA MET A 35 12.95 -34.84 4.95
C MET A 35 11.89 -33.90 4.35
N SER A 36 10.75 -34.44 3.91
CA SER A 36 9.63 -33.66 3.40
C SER A 36 9.06 -32.71 4.47
N ARG A 37 8.82 -33.23 5.67
CA ARG A 37 8.34 -32.43 6.80
C ARG A 37 9.33 -31.34 7.20
N THR A 38 10.60 -31.70 7.40
CA THR A 38 11.63 -30.72 7.81
C THR A 38 11.90 -29.64 6.76
N THR A 39 11.82 -29.97 5.47
CA THR A 39 11.96 -28.99 4.39
C THR A 39 10.79 -28.01 4.39
N THR A 40 9.56 -28.51 4.56
CA THR A 40 8.35 -27.69 4.64
C THR A 40 8.39 -26.76 5.85
N ASP A 41 8.74 -27.30 7.03
CA ASP A 41 8.84 -26.52 8.27
C ASP A 41 9.89 -25.41 8.16
N ARG A 42 11.04 -25.67 7.51
CA ARG A 42 12.07 -24.66 7.24
C ARG A 42 11.61 -23.59 6.27
N GLN A 43 10.93 -23.97 5.19
CA GLN A 43 10.40 -23.01 4.21
C GLN A 43 9.36 -22.09 4.85
N LEU A 44 8.46 -22.65 5.67
CA LEU A 44 7.47 -21.89 6.41
C LEU A 44 8.14 -20.93 7.39
N ALA A 45 9.09 -21.41 8.19
CA ALA A 45 9.84 -20.58 9.13
C ALA A 45 10.59 -19.42 8.43
N GLN A 46 11.21 -19.70 7.28
CA GLN A 46 11.89 -18.66 6.49
C GLN A 46 10.89 -17.64 5.92
N SER A 47 9.73 -18.09 5.44
CA SER A 47 8.67 -17.19 4.96
C SER A 47 8.17 -16.29 6.08
N SER A 48 7.86 -16.84 7.25
CA SER A 48 7.40 -16.07 8.40
C SER A 48 8.44 -15.07 8.90
N TYR A 49 9.72 -15.46 8.90
CA TYR A 49 10.82 -14.56 9.24
C TYR A 49 10.94 -13.40 8.24
N ASN A 50 10.88 -13.70 6.94
CA ASN A 50 10.97 -12.69 5.88
C ASN A 50 9.78 -11.72 5.92
N ASP A 51 8.57 -12.20 6.19
CA ASP A 51 7.38 -11.35 6.34
C ASP A 51 7.52 -10.40 7.54
N THR A 52 7.96 -10.94 8.69
CA THR A 52 8.17 -10.13 9.90
C THR A 52 9.27 -9.11 9.69
N SER A 53 10.38 -9.49 9.04
CA SER A 53 11.48 -8.56 8.77
C SER A 53 11.08 -7.46 7.78
N ALA A 54 10.26 -7.79 6.77
CA ALA A 54 9.73 -6.82 5.83
C ALA A 54 8.74 -5.84 6.50
N ASP A 55 7.85 -6.32 7.38
CA ASP A 55 6.94 -5.44 8.14
C ASP A 55 7.71 -4.50 9.07
N LEU A 56 8.69 -5.03 9.83
CA LEU A 56 9.53 -4.21 10.70
C LEU A 56 10.31 -3.16 9.90
N LEU A 57 10.91 -3.55 8.77
CA LEU A 57 11.59 -2.62 7.87
C LEU A 57 10.64 -1.55 7.34
N GLY A 58 9.41 -1.93 6.95
CA GLY A 58 8.37 -1.01 6.49
C GLY A 58 7.98 0.02 7.56
N ARG A 59 7.82 -0.41 8.82
CA ARG A 59 7.55 0.49 9.96
C ARG A 59 8.69 1.45 10.21
N THR A 60 9.94 0.95 10.22
CA THR A 60 11.13 1.81 10.39
C THR A 60 11.29 2.80 9.24
N ALA A 61 10.99 2.40 8.00
CA ALA A 61 10.99 3.27 6.84
C ALA A 61 9.95 4.39 6.98
N LEU A 62 8.72 4.05 7.40
CA LEU A 62 7.67 5.04 7.67
C LEU A 62 8.09 6.01 8.79
N ASP A 63 8.65 5.51 9.90
CA ASP A 63 9.11 6.36 10.99
C ASP A 63 10.22 7.32 10.53
N THR A 64 11.13 6.87 9.66
CA THR A 64 12.18 7.71 9.08
C THR A 64 11.57 8.83 8.23
N VAL A 65 10.69 8.49 7.28
CA VAL A 65 10.05 9.48 6.40
C VAL A 65 9.18 10.47 7.18
N VAL A 66 8.44 10.00 8.17
CA VAL A 66 7.64 10.86 9.06
C VAL A 66 8.54 11.77 9.90
N ASN A 67 9.68 11.26 10.38
CA ASN A 67 10.65 12.06 11.11
C ASN A 67 11.25 13.16 10.22
N ASP A 68 11.55 12.88 8.95
CA ASP A 68 12.02 13.88 7.99
C ASP A 68 11.00 15.02 7.81
N PHE A 69 9.71 14.69 7.70
CA PHE A 69 8.64 15.71 7.66
C PHE A 69 8.49 16.46 8.98
N LYS A 70 8.68 15.81 10.13
CA LYS A 70 8.66 16.50 11.44
C LYS A 70 9.84 17.47 11.56
N GLN A 71 11.03 17.07 11.12
CA GLN A 71 12.20 17.94 11.10
C GLN A 71 11.97 19.14 10.19
N GLU A 72 11.35 18.93 9.04
CA GLU A 72 10.94 20.02 8.16
C GLU A 72 9.95 20.99 8.83
N ILE A 73 8.95 20.49 9.56
CA ILE A 73 8.02 21.35 10.32
C ILE A 73 8.76 22.15 11.39
N ILE A 74 9.68 21.52 12.13
CA ILE A 74 10.47 22.19 13.17
C ILE A 74 11.36 23.28 12.56
N ASN A 75 11.97 23.00 11.41
CA ASN A 75 12.86 23.93 10.70
C ASN A 75 12.10 24.96 9.85
N GLY A 76 10.79 24.76 9.63
CA GLY A 76 9.97 25.53 8.69
C GLY A 76 9.59 26.94 9.14
N GLY A 77 9.94 27.32 10.37
CA GLY A 77 9.67 28.65 10.89
C GLY A 77 8.18 28.96 11.03
N ALA A 78 7.79 30.22 10.81
CA ALA A 78 6.38 30.61 10.88
C ALA A 78 5.56 29.98 9.73
N VAL A 79 4.39 29.43 10.06
CA VAL A 79 3.47 28.90 9.04
C VAL A 79 2.87 30.06 8.24
N THR A 80 3.04 29.98 6.94
CA THR A 80 2.58 30.87 5.87
C THR A 80 1.76 30.05 4.88
N ARG A 81 1.08 30.72 3.93
CA ARG A 81 0.36 30.02 2.86
C ARG A 81 1.29 29.20 1.96
N GLN A 82 2.57 29.55 1.91
CA GLN A 82 3.58 28.95 1.03
C GLN A 82 4.25 27.71 1.63
N ASN A 83 4.26 27.55 2.97
CA ASN A 83 4.90 26.42 3.67
C ASN A 83 3.90 25.63 4.54
N ILE A 84 2.59 25.75 4.27
CA ILE A 84 1.56 24.95 4.93
C ILE A 84 1.56 23.49 4.44
N GLN A 85 2.10 23.24 3.25
CA GLN A 85 2.32 21.89 2.71
C GLN A 85 3.80 21.52 2.84
N PRO A 86 4.13 20.22 2.93
CA PRO A 86 5.52 19.78 2.85
C PRO A 86 6.16 20.23 1.53
N GLN A 87 7.44 20.57 1.58
CA GLN A 87 8.28 20.90 0.45
C GLN A 87 8.25 19.74 -0.53
N ARG A 88 8.01 20.08 -1.80
CA ARG A 88 7.96 19.07 -2.84
C ARG A 88 9.36 18.73 -3.32
N SER A 89 9.60 17.46 -3.63
CA SER A 89 10.85 17.04 -4.27
C SER A 89 10.72 15.72 -5.04
N GLY A 90 11.42 15.65 -6.18
CA GLY A 90 11.25 14.55 -7.12
C GLY A 90 9.84 14.52 -7.74
N ASP A 91 9.05 15.58 -7.55
CA ASP A 91 7.73 15.75 -8.11
C ASP A 91 7.80 16.22 -9.56
N ASP A 92 6.66 16.15 -10.24
CA ASP A 92 6.47 16.64 -11.60
C ASP A 92 5.16 17.43 -11.62
N ALA A 93 5.13 18.58 -12.30
CA ALA A 93 3.95 19.44 -12.37
C ALA A 93 2.72 18.74 -13.00
N SER A 94 2.93 17.72 -13.83
CA SER A 94 1.87 16.86 -14.37
C SER A 94 1.29 15.87 -13.35
N ILE A 95 1.89 15.76 -12.16
CA ILE A 95 1.48 14.86 -11.06
C ILE A 95 1.30 15.68 -9.77
N PRO A 96 0.24 16.49 -9.69
CA PRO A 96 0.11 17.50 -8.64
C PRO A 96 -0.15 16.92 -7.24
N ASN A 97 -0.60 15.67 -7.13
CA ASN A 97 -0.73 15.00 -5.84
C ASN A 97 0.61 14.41 -5.35
N LEU A 98 1.63 14.26 -6.20
CA LEU A 98 2.94 13.76 -5.77
C LEU A 98 3.67 14.88 -5.03
N ILE A 99 3.87 14.68 -3.72
CA ILE A 99 4.61 15.61 -2.88
C ILE A 99 6.09 15.28 -2.91
N ARG A 100 6.42 14.01 -2.64
CA ARG A 100 7.83 13.61 -2.55
C ARG A 100 8.01 12.18 -3.02
N ARG A 101 9.17 11.87 -3.59
CA ARG A 101 9.63 10.48 -3.72
C ARG A 101 11.08 10.35 -3.30
N SER A 102 11.54 9.14 -3.02
CA SER A 102 12.97 8.90 -2.83
C SER A 102 13.71 9.13 -4.14
N VAL A 103 14.64 10.10 -4.14
CA VAL A 103 15.45 10.49 -5.29
C VAL A 103 16.91 10.64 -4.87
N ARG A 104 17.81 10.04 -5.65
CA ARG A 104 19.25 10.21 -5.43
C ARG A 104 19.64 11.69 -5.53
N ASN A 105 20.52 12.15 -4.63
CA ASN A 105 21.01 13.52 -4.62
C ASN A 105 19.86 14.55 -4.59
N ASP A 106 18.85 14.26 -3.78
CA ASP A 106 17.70 15.13 -3.59
C ASP A 106 18.16 16.55 -3.21
N ALA A 107 17.90 17.50 -4.10
CA ALA A 107 18.32 18.90 -3.97
C ALA A 107 17.24 19.77 -3.32
N ILE A 108 16.32 19.17 -2.56
CA ILE A 108 15.27 19.90 -1.85
C ILE A 108 15.88 20.99 -0.95
N PRO A 109 15.41 22.25 -1.07
CA PRO A 109 15.90 23.33 -0.22
C PRO A 109 15.37 23.20 1.21
N ALA A 110 16.12 23.76 2.16
CA ALA A 110 15.64 23.92 3.54
C ALA A 110 14.31 24.70 3.55
N PRO A 111 13.33 24.32 4.38
CA PRO A 111 13.42 23.39 5.51
C PRO A 111 13.31 21.90 5.14
N GLY A 112 13.08 21.58 3.86
CA GLY A 112 12.93 20.21 3.40
C GLY A 112 14.15 19.36 3.72
N VAL A 113 13.91 18.11 4.11
CA VAL A 113 14.96 17.13 4.38
C VAL A 113 15.19 16.29 3.11
N PRO A 114 16.40 16.30 2.53
CA PRO A 114 16.76 15.49 1.38
C PRO A 114 16.54 14.00 1.63
N SER A 115 15.98 13.29 0.66
CA SER A 115 15.92 11.84 0.74
C SER A 115 17.32 11.22 0.71
N LEU A 116 17.58 10.25 1.58
CA LEU A 116 18.85 9.50 1.66
C LEU A 116 18.90 8.35 0.63
N ALA A 117 18.31 8.56 -0.55
CA ALA A 117 18.22 7.53 -1.58
C ALA A 117 19.56 7.27 -2.28
N SER A 118 19.80 6.01 -2.61
CA SER A 118 20.96 5.55 -3.38
C SER A 118 20.76 5.78 -4.87
N ALA A 119 21.79 5.45 -5.65
CA ALA A 119 21.77 5.53 -7.11
C ALA A 119 20.96 4.44 -7.83
N VAL A 120 20.33 3.53 -7.08
CA VAL A 120 19.67 2.34 -7.65
C VAL A 120 18.18 2.58 -7.74
N SER A 121 17.62 2.56 -8.95
CA SER A 121 16.18 2.75 -9.12
C SER A 121 15.40 1.50 -8.68
N SER A 122 14.18 1.69 -8.19
CA SER A 122 13.28 0.55 -7.98
C SER A 122 12.82 -0.12 -9.28
N ALA A 123 12.95 0.56 -10.42
CA ALA A 123 12.70 -0.02 -11.74
C ALA A 123 13.83 -0.93 -12.23
N ASP A 124 15.05 -0.79 -11.69
CA ASP A 124 16.19 -1.61 -12.07
C ASP A 124 16.01 -3.05 -11.56
N GLY A 125 16.32 -4.01 -12.43
CA GLY A 125 16.28 -5.42 -12.10
C GLY A 125 17.25 -5.73 -10.95
N SER A 126 16.72 -6.34 -9.89
CA SER A 126 17.57 -6.97 -8.87
C SER A 126 18.31 -8.17 -9.45
N ALA A 127 19.26 -8.76 -8.72
CA ALA A 127 20.03 -9.93 -9.19
C ALA A 127 19.16 -11.14 -9.61
N ASN A 128 17.92 -11.23 -9.08
CA ASN A 128 16.92 -12.23 -9.45
C ASN A 128 15.95 -11.77 -10.56
N GLY A 129 16.26 -10.66 -11.25
CA GLY A 129 15.44 -10.05 -12.30
C GLY A 129 14.21 -9.29 -11.81
N ARG A 130 13.95 -9.20 -10.50
CA ARG A 130 12.76 -8.52 -9.96
C ARG A 130 12.96 -7.02 -9.85
N SER A 131 11.96 -6.26 -10.29
CA SER A 131 11.88 -4.81 -10.12
C SER A 131 10.46 -4.38 -9.76
N ILE A 132 10.32 -3.11 -9.37
CA ILE A 132 9.04 -2.46 -9.14
C ILE A 132 8.77 -1.52 -10.31
N SER A 133 7.86 -1.93 -11.19
CA SER A 133 7.45 -1.11 -12.34
C SER A 133 6.71 0.16 -11.89
N THR A 134 6.71 1.17 -12.74
CA THR A 134 5.91 2.39 -12.56
C THR A 134 4.41 2.09 -12.44
N SER A 135 3.90 1.10 -13.17
CA SER A 135 2.51 0.61 -13.01
C SER A 135 2.27 -0.02 -11.64
N ARG A 136 3.25 -0.73 -11.06
CA ARG A 136 3.12 -1.27 -9.70
C ARG A 136 3.14 -0.15 -8.66
N TRP A 137 3.97 0.87 -8.86
CA TRP A 137 3.94 2.08 -8.03
C TRP A 137 2.60 2.79 -8.10
N ASN A 138 2.00 2.90 -9.28
CA ASN A 138 0.71 3.56 -9.45
C ASN A 138 -0.50 2.61 -9.31
N SER A 139 -0.37 1.45 -8.64
CA SER A 139 -1.53 0.57 -8.41
C SER A 139 -2.63 1.23 -7.58
N HIS A 140 -2.30 2.28 -6.84
CA HIS A 140 -3.24 3.12 -6.08
C HIS A 140 -3.88 4.25 -6.91
N TYR A 141 -3.51 4.40 -8.19
CA TYR A 141 -4.04 5.41 -9.12
C TYR A 141 -3.89 6.88 -8.67
N LEU A 142 -2.93 7.21 -7.80
CA LEU A 142 -2.72 8.62 -7.34
C LEU A 142 -1.85 9.41 -8.32
N VAL A 143 -1.26 8.72 -9.30
CA VAL A 143 -0.59 9.32 -10.44
C VAL A 143 -1.54 9.24 -11.65
N PRO A 144 -1.71 10.32 -12.42
CA PRO A 144 -2.55 10.30 -13.62
C PRO A 144 -2.15 9.16 -14.55
N ARG A 145 -3.15 8.53 -15.19
CA ARG A 145 -2.92 7.45 -16.15
C ARG A 145 -2.28 8.01 -17.42
N GLY A 146 -1.42 7.20 -18.04
CA GLY A 146 -0.75 7.59 -19.29
C GLY A 146 -1.70 7.85 -20.45
N ASN A 147 -2.83 7.13 -20.48
CA ASN A 147 -3.94 7.41 -21.39
C ASN A 147 -5.25 7.50 -20.59
N PRO A 148 -5.79 8.71 -20.35
CA PRO A 148 -7.05 8.90 -19.63
C PRO A 148 -8.27 8.31 -20.34
N SER A 149 -8.18 8.07 -21.66
CA SER A 149 -9.27 7.50 -22.47
C SER A 149 -9.22 5.98 -22.58
N ASP A 150 -8.20 5.34 -21.99
CA ASP A 150 -8.06 3.89 -21.99
C ASP A 150 -9.06 3.26 -21.02
N THR A 151 -9.97 2.45 -21.56
CA THR A 151 -11.01 1.76 -20.79
C THR A 151 -10.53 0.45 -20.16
N SER A 152 -9.31 -0.01 -20.47
CA SER A 152 -8.70 -1.17 -19.83
C SER A 152 -8.23 -0.83 -18.41
N ILE A 153 -8.29 -1.81 -17.51
CA ILE A 153 -7.77 -1.69 -16.14
C ILE A 153 -6.24 -1.70 -16.24
N ASN A 154 -5.63 -0.53 -16.32
CA ASN A 154 -4.18 -0.41 -16.20
C ASN A 154 -3.79 0.77 -15.33
N SER A 155 -2.85 0.50 -14.45
CA SER A 155 -2.23 1.49 -13.58
C SER A 155 -1.05 2.19 -14.25
N SER A 156 -0.86 2.03 -15.57
CA SER A 156 0.24 2.67 -16.30
C SER A 156 0.16 4.20 -16.14
N PRO A 157 1.13 4.82 -15.45
CA PRO A 157 1.07 6.25 -15.17
C PRO A 157 1.46 7.09 -16.39
N VAL A 158 1.29 8.40 -16.27
CA VAL A 158 1.85 9.38 -17.21
C VAL A 158 3.36 9.17 -17.39
N PRO A 159 3.91 9.37 -18.61
CA PRO A 159 5.33 9.11 -18.89
C PRO A 159 6.32 9.91 -18.03
N SER A 160 5.89 11.04 -17.48
CA SER A 160 6.66 11.87 -16.55
C SER A 160 6.90 11.19 -15.19
N PHE A 161 6.08 10.21 -14.81
CA PHE A 161 6.28 9.50 -13.54
C PHE A 161 7.47 8.57 -13.62
N THR A 162 8.50 8.89 -12.82
CA THR A 162 9.70 8.09 -12.69
C THR A 162 9.66 7.29 -11.39
N SER A 163 10.04 6.00 -11.46
CA SER A 163 10.11 5.13 -10.28
C SER A 163 11.01 5.72 -9.19
N PRO A 164 10.62 5.67 -7.91
CA PRO A 164 11.47 6.06 -6.78
C PRO A 164 12.76 5.23 -6.70
N ASP A 165 13.81 5.85 -6.15
CA ASP A 165 15.12 5.22 -5.91
C ASP A 165 15.15 4.49 -4.57
N TRP A 166 15.97 3.43 -4.47
CA TRP A 166 16.13 2.68 -3.22
C TRP A 166 16.90 3.49 -2.18
N VAL A 167 16.32 3.65 -1.01
CA VAL A 167 17.03 3.98 0.24
C VAL A 167 17.59 2.69 0.82
N LEU A 168 18.92 2.62 0.96
CA LEU A 168 19.61 1.45 1.49
C LEU A 168 19.79 1.61 2.99
N VAL A 169 19.37 0.60 3.76
CA VAL A 169 19.40 0.63 5.22
C VAL A 169 20.56 -0.22 5.72
N THR A 170 21.34 0.36 6.65
CA THR A 170 22.43 -0.30 7.36
C THR A 170 22.10 -0.42 8.85
N GLY A 171 22.96 -1.09 9.63
CA GLY A 171 22.83 -1.12 11.09
C GLY A 171 22.92 0.25 11.78
N GLN A 172 23.36 1.30 11.08
CA GLN A 172 23.42 2.68 11.57
C GLN A 172 22.31 3.57 10.97
N GLY A 173 21.38 2.99 10.21
CA GLY A 173 20.32 3.71 9.50
C GLY A 173 20.55 3.84 8.00
N PRO A 174 19.75 4.69 7.32
CA PRO A 174 19.84 4.92 5.89
C PRO A 174 21.20 5.47 5.45
N ASN A 175 21.72 4.97 4.33
CA ASN A 175 22.96 5.43 3.72
C ASN A 175 22.82 5.42 2.20
N THR A 176 23.28 6.47 1.53
CA THR A 176 23.17 6.64 0.07
C THR A 176 24.15 5.75 -0.70
N ALA A 177 25.27 5.37 -0.09
CA ALA A 177 26.32 4.55 -0.71
C ALA A 177 27.03 3.61 0.29
N PRO A 178 26.31 2.70 0.97
CA PRO A 178 26.92 1.72 1.87
C PRO A 178 27.68 0.65 1.08
N ALA A 179 28.67 0.01 1.74
CA ALA A 179 29.26 -1.21 1.22
C ALA A 179 28.18 -2.31 1.10
N PRO A 180 28.18 -3.15 0.05
CA PRO A 180 27.11 -4.12 -0.18
C PRO A 180 26.82 -5.06 1.00
N GLY A 181 27.87 -5.49 1.74
CA GLY A 181 27.73 -6.36 2.91
C GLY A 181 27.17 -5.68 4.17
N ALA A 182 27.04 -4.35 4.17
CA ALA A 182 26.48 -3.59 5.28
C ALA A 182 24.97 -3.32 5.12
N VAL A 183 24.39 -3.64 3.96
CA VAL A 183 22.96 -3.43 3.67
C VAL A 183 22.14 -4.54 4.31
N ILE A 184 21.30 -4.16 5.28
CA ILE A 184 20.38 -5.08 5.97
C ILE A 184 18.97 -5.05 5.39
N GLY A 185 18.65 -4.02 4.60
CA GLY A 185 17.35 -3.85 3.97
C GLY A 185 17.35 -2.67 3.00
N ARG A 186 16.27 -2.54 2.23
CA ARG A 186 16.04 -1.39 1.36
C ARG A 186 14.57 -1.06 1.31
N TYR A 187 14.26 0.22 1.23
CA TYR A 187 12.91 0.70 1.00
C TYR A 187 12.95 1.82 -0.04
N ALA A 188 11.82 2.10 -0.65
CA ALA A 188 11.64 3.23 -1.53
C ALA A 188 10.27 3.83 -1.20
N PHE A 189 10.06 5.12 -1.46
CA PHE A 189 8.82 5.77 -1.10
C PHE A 189 8.35 6.78 -2.13
N ALA A 190 7.03 6.95 -2.19
CA ALA A 190 6.36 8.05 -2.82
C ALA A 190 5.28 8.53 -1.84
N VAL A 191 5.23 9.83 -1.61
CA VAL A 191 4.33 10.51 -0.68
C VAL A 191 3.39 11.36 -1.51
N TYR A 192 2.11 11.15 -1.31
CA TYR A 192 1.05 11.85 -2.03
C TYR A 192 0.23 12.70 -1.07
N ASP A 193 -0.26 13.84 -1.56
CA ASP A 193 -1.28 14.62 -0.88
C ASP A 193 -2.66 14.05 -1.23
N GLU A 194 -3.29 13.45 -0.22
CA GLU A 194 -4.66 12.93 -0.32
C GLU A 194 -5.69 13.87 0.32
N GLY A 195 -5.28 15.03 0.85
CA GLY A 195 -6.14 15.94 1.61
C GLY A 195 -7.29 16.55 0.80
N GLY A 196 -7.17 16.57 -0.53
CA GLY A 196 -8.23 16.98 -1.47
C GLY A 196 -9.07 15.82 -2.04
N LEU A 197 -8.79 14.57 -1.68
CA LEU A 197 -9.48 13.40 -2.21
C LEU A 197 -10.77 13.12 -1.44
N LEU A 198 -11.86 12.90 -2.18
CA LEU A 198 -13.10 12.38 -1.60
C LEU A 198 -12.87 10.95 -1.06
N ASP A 199 -12.99 10.78 0.25
CA ASP A 199 -12.91 9.47 0.88
C ASP A 199 -14.24 8.73 0.77
N MET A 200 -14.36 7.82 -0.20
CA MET A 200 -15.56 7.01 -0.40
C MET A 200 -15.79 5.96 0.69
N THR A 201 -14.77 5.61 1.49
CA THR A 201 -14.95 4.73 2.65
C THR A 201 -15.58 5.46 3.84
N VAL A 202 -15.55 6.79 3.81
CA VAL A 202 -16.18 7.72 4.77
C VAL A 202 -17.40 8.42 4.17
N ALA A 203 -17.58 8.40 2.85
CA ALA A 203 -18.79 8.91 2.20
C ALA A 203 -20.01 8.10 2.68
N GLY A 204 -20.81 8.71 3.56
CA GLY A 204 -21.95 8.06 4.22
C GLY A 204 -21.67 7.49 5.62
N SER A 205 -20.49 7.68 6.20
CA SER A 205 -20.11 7.13 7.51
C SER A 205 -19.54 8.17 8.49
N PRO A 206 -20.14 8.34 9.68
CA PRO A 206 -21.55 8.17 10.00
C PRO A 206 -22.34 9.45 9.73
N ILE A 207 -23.63 9.26 9.48
CA ILE A 207 -24.65 10.31 9.54
C ILE A 207 -24.61 10.86 10.97
N TRP A 208 -23.91 11.98 11.17
CA TRP A 208 -24.02 12.75 12.40
C TRP A 208 -25.42 13.34 12.42
N HIS A 209 -26.16 13.03 13.48
CA HIS A 209 -27.48 13.55 13.84
C HIS A 209 -28.69 12.85 13.22
N ALA A 210 -29.36 12.05 14.05
CA ALA A 210 -30.76 11.65 13.87
C ALA A 210 -31.74 12.85 13.81
N ASN A 211 -31.28 14.07 14.09
CA ASN A 211 -32.10 15.26 14.30
C ASN A 211 -31.72 16.46 13.41
N ASP A 212 -30.81 16.31 12.44
CA ASP A 212 -30.52 17.42 11.52
C ASP A 212 -31.70 17.64 10.56
N THR A 213 -32.46 18.70 10.83
CA THR A 213 -33.61 19.15 10.03
C THR A 213 -33.25 20.34 9.14
N SER A 214 -31.98 20.75 9.11
CA SER A 214 -31.53 21.96 8.42
C SER A 214 -31.21 21.75 6.94
N HIS A 215 -30.86 20.52 6.52
CA HIS A 215 -30.41 20.22 5.15
C HIS A 215 -31.43 19.51 4.23
N GLY A 216 -32.71 19.37 4.63
CA GLY A 216 -33.78 18.94 3.72
C GLY A 216 -33.89 17.43 3.44
N TRP A 217 -33.08 16.59 4.08
CA TRP A 217 -33.16 15.14 3.94
C TRP A 217 -34.00 14.60 5.11
N LYS A 218 -35.17 14.01 4.80
CA LYS A 218 -36.08 13.44 5.82
C LYS A 218 -35.37 12.35 6.62
N SER A 219 -35.54 12.37 7.94
CA SER A 219 -34.97 11.38 8.84
C SER A 219 -35.39 9.95 8.45
N LEU A 220 -34.41 9.05 8.32
CA LEU A 220 -34.68 7.62 8.33
C LEU A 220 -34.88 7.19 9.78
N ALA A 221 -36.14 7.15 10.21
CA ALA A 221 -36.50 6.55 11.50
C ALA A 221 -36.06 5.08 11.53
N GLY A 222 -35.22 4.71 12.51
CA GLY A 222 -34.80 3.32 12.76
C GLY A 222 -33.31 3.02 12.58
N CYS A 223 -32.47 4.00 12.21
CA CYS A 223 -31.03 3.79 12.14
C CYS A 223 -30.37 4.14 13.49
N SER A 224 -29.85 3.13 14.20
CA SER A 224 -28.97 3.33 15.35
C SER A 224 -27.70 4.05 14.89
N THR A 225 -27.45 5.25 15.41
CA THR A 225 -26.26 6.05 15.11
C THR A 225 -24.98 5.25 15.38
N PRO A 226 -24.12 4.97 14.38
CA PRO A 226 -22.75 4.57 14.65
C PRO A 226 -22.05 5.81 15.21
N SER A 227 -21.65 5.76 16.49
CA SER A 227 -20.80 6.79 17.09
C SER A 227 -19.37 6.56 16.61
N PRO A 228 -18.76 7.46 15.81
CA PRO A 228 -17.31 7.48 15.74
C PRO A 228 -16.87 8.12 17.06
N THR A 229 -16.04 7.40 17.82
CA THR A 229 -15.49 7.84 19.12
C THR A 229 -15.23 9.37 19.17
N PRO A 230 -15.65 10.08 20.23
CA PRO A 230 -15.79 11.55 20.27
C PRO A 230 -14.46 12.35 20.32
N TRP A 231 -13.35 11.75 19.91
CA TRP A 231 -12.03 12.38 20.04
C TRP A 231 -11.66 13.13 18.76
N LEU A 232 -11.50 14.46 18.88
CA LEU A 232 -11.02 15.37 17.83
C LEU A 232 -9.68 14.95 17.19
N VAL A 233 -8.88 14.12 17.87
CA VAL A 233 -7.60 13.58 17.36
C VAL A 233 -7.75 12.42 16.37
N ASN A 234 -8.97 11.91 16.15
CA ASN A 234 -9.24 10.84 15.18
C ASN A 234 -9.73 11.35 13.82
N VAL A 235 -9.90 12.66 13.63
CA VAL A 235 -10.18 13.25 12.32
C VAL A 235 -8.96 13.02 11.43
N GLY A 236 -9.01 11.98 10.58
CA GLY A 236 -7.94 11.58 9.68
C GLY A 236 -7.35 10.18 9.94
N ARG A 237 -7.65 9.52 11.07
CA ARG A 237 -7.27 8.10 11.27
C ARG A 237 -8.33 7.19 10.65
N LYS A 238 -8.11 6.80 9.40
CA LYS A 238 -8.98 5.88 8.64
C LYS A 238 -9.05 4.44 9.21
N GLY A 239 -8.25 4.09 10.23
CA GLY A 239 -8.36 2.80 10.93
C GLY A 239 -8.47 1.59 9.99
N ILE A 240 -9.41 0.68 10.26
CA ILE A 240 -9.71 -0.47 9.40
C ILE A 240 -10.52 -0.11 8.15
N VAL A 241 -11.19 1.06 8.10
CA VAL A 241 -12.00 1.45 6.94
C VAL A 241 -11.17 1.80 5.71
N ALA A 242 -9.86 2.09 5.88
CA ALA A 242 -8.91 2.15 4.78
C ALA A 242 -8.76 0.82 4.00
N PHE A 243 -9.12 -0.32 4.60
CA PHE A 243 -9.06 -1.65 3.98
C PHE A 243 -10.45 -2.16 3.56
N ALA A 244 -11.47 -1.30 3.57
CA ALA A 244 -12.81 -1.70 3.16
C ALA A 244 -12.82 -2.10 1.67
N ASP A 245 -13.35 -3.28 1.39
CA ASP A 245 -13.54 -3.76 0.02
C ASP A 245 -14.69 -2.99 -0.64
N LEU A 246 -14.34 -2.11 -1.58
CA LEU A 246 -15.31 -1.30 -2.31
C LEU A 246 -16.15 -2.12 -3.30
N THR A 247 -15.76 -3.36 -3.61
CA THR A 247 -16.60 -4.27 -4.41
C THR A 247 -17.80 -4.79 -3.64
N ALA A 248 -17.85 -4.59 -2.32
CA ALA A 248 -19.03 -4.87 -1.49
C ALA A 248 -20.09 -3.76 -1.56
N LEU A 249 -19.79 -2.62 -2.19
CA LEU A 249 -20.77 -1.54 -2.37
C LEU A 249 -21.82 -1.94 -3.42
N PRO A 250 -23.12 -1.77 -3.14
CA PRO A 250 -24.17 -2.04 -4.10
C PRO A 250 -24.12 -1.03 -5.25
N ALA A 251 -24.00 -1.54 -6.48
CA ALA A 251 -24.19 -0.77 -7.71
C ALA A 251 -25.69 -0.64 -8.05
N GLU A 252 -26.49 -1.64 -7.69
CA GLU A 252 -27.95 -1.75 -7.81
C GLU A 252 -28.46 -2.63 -6.64
N PRO A 253 -29.79 -2.75 -6.39
CA PRO A 253 -30.33 -3.50 -5.24
C PRO A 253 -29.85 -4.94 -5.09
N THR A 254 -29.35 -5.57 -6.16
CA THR A 254 -28.91 -6.97 -6.19
C THR A 254 -27.52 -7.18 -6.78
N THR A 255 -26.80 -6.12 -7.16
CA THR A 255 -25.47 -6.24 -7.78
C THR A 255 -24.50 -5.29 -7.11
N SER A 256 -23.28 -5.76 -6.87
CA SER A 256 -22.21 -4.96 -6.29
C SER A 256 -21.25 -4.41 -7.35
N LEU A 257 -20.45 -3.42 -6.98
CA LEU A 257 -19.44 -2.87 -7.89
C LEU A 257 -18.41 -3.93 -8.27
N THR A 258 -18.08 -4.01 -9.55
CA THR A 258 -16.93 -4.78 -10.03
C THR A 258 -15.62 -4.07 -9.72
N GLN A 259 -14.50 -4.80 -9.60
CA GLN A 259 -13.16 -4.21 -9.43
C GLN A 259 -12.86 -3.16 -10.51
N THR A 260 -13.27 -3.41 -11.75
CA THR A 260 -13.15 -2.47 -12.88
C THR A 260 -13.84 -1.14 -12.61
N GLN A 261 -15.06 -1.19 -12.07
CA GLN A 261 -15.83 0.01 -11.74
C GLN A 261 -15.19 0.76 -10.57
N VAL A 262 -14.71 0.04 -9.56
CA VAL A 262 -13.97 0.62 -8.43
C VAL A 262 -12.72 1.35 -8.92
N ASP A 263 -11.88 0.70 -9.73
CA ASP A 263 -10.65 1.28 -10.27
C ASP A 263 -10.93 2.52 -11.14
N ASN A 264 -12.00 2.48 -11.94
CA ASN A 264 -12.42 3.64 -12.74
C ASN A 264 -12.90 4.81 -11.88
N ILE A 265 -13.65 4.55 -10.80
CA ILE A 265 -14.10 5.59 -9.86
C ILE A 265 -12.90 6.19 -9.12
N VAL A 266 -11.98 5.35 -8.62
CA VAL A 266 -10.76 5.79 -7.94
C VAL A 266 -9.87 6.60 -8.89
N GLY A 267 -9.67 6.10 -10.12
CA GLY A 267 -8.91 6.79 -11.16
C GLY A 267 -9.52 8.13 -11.56
N TRP A 268 -10.83 8.20 -11.77
CA TRP A 268 -11.53 9.45 -12.04
C TRP A 268 -11.42 10.44 -10.89
N ARG A 269 -11.64 9.99 -9.64
CA ARG A 269 -11.52 10.85 -8.44
C ARG A 269 -10.12 11.44 -8.34
N ASN A 270 -9.10 10.60 -8.46
CA ASN A 270 -7.72 11.03 -8.36
C ASN A 270 -7.35 11.96 -9.53
N TYR A 271 -7.86 11.72 -10.74
CA TYR A 271 -7.69 12.64 -11.87
C TYR A 271 -8.39 13.99 -11.66
N ALA A 272 -9.66 13.99 -11.25
CA ALA A 272 -10.45 15.21 -11.03
C ALA A 272 -9.84 16.12 -9.96
N THR A 273 -9.19 15.53 -8.96
CA THR A 273 -8.51 16.25 -7.89
C THR A 273 -7.12 16.72 -8.31
N THR A 274 -6.42 16.01 -9.20
CA THR A 274 -5.18 16.53 -9.80
C THR A 274 -5.40 17.76 -10.69
N LEU A 275 -6.58 17.94 -11.29
CA LEU A 275 -6.89 19.15 -12.08
C LEU A 275 -7.29 20.36 -11.21
N ARG A 276 -7.39 20.21 -9.90
CA ARG A 276 -7.74 21.31 -8.99
C ARG A 276 -6.46 22.08 -8.70
N ASN A 277 -6.20 23.12 -9.50
CA ASN A 277 -5.35 24.22 -9.06
C ASN A 277 -5.85 24.63 -7.67
N PHE A 278 -5.01 24.53 -6.64
CA PHE A 278 -5.28 25.01 -5.29
C PHE A 278 -5.39 26.56 -5.30
N LYS A 279 -6.46 27.08 -5.90
CA LYS A 279 -7.03 28.40 -5.65
C LYS A 279 -7.98 28.29 -4.45
N ASN A 280 -7.58 27.61 -3.37
CA ASN A 280 -8.45 27.61 -2.20
C ASN A 280 -8.51 28.96 -1.50
N PHE A 281 -7.70 29.99 -1.89
CA PHE A 281 -8.01 31.41 -1.66
C PHE A 281 -7.23 32.40 -2.56
N PRO A 282 -7.76 32.84 -3.72
CA PRO A 282 -7.41 34.09 -4.39
C PRO A 282 -8.53 35.12 -4.26
N ILE A 283 -8.15 36.38 -4.07
CA ILE A 283 -9.00 37.54 -3.74
C ILE A 283 -10.00 37.95 -4.86
N THR A 284 -10.13 37.16 -5.93
CA THR A 284 -10.85 37.50 -7.18
C THR A 284 -11.57 36.27 -7.77
N ASP A 285 -12.35 35.56 -6.97
CA ASP A 285 -13.19 34.47 -7.48
C ASP A 285 -14.28 35.06 -8.42
N PRO A 286 -14.45 34.55 -9.66
CA PRO A 286 -15.60 34.90 -10.48
C PRO A 286 -16.83 34.37 -9.75
N GLY A 287 -17.77 35.27 -9.47
CA GLY A 287 -18.96 34.94 -8.69
C GLY A 287 -19.61 33.64 -9.16
N TYR A 288 -20.12 32.91 -8.17
CA TYR A 288 -21.14 31.87 -8.37
C TYR A 288 -22.07 32.30 -9.49
N GLY A 289 -21.87 31.71 -10.67
CA GLY A 289 -22.90 31.69 -11.69
C GLY A 289 -24.09 31.01 -11.05
N SER A 290 -25.22 31.69 -11.07
CA SER A 290 -26.48 31.28 -10.48
C SER A 290 -26.85 29.83 -10.80
N GLU A 291 -26.51 28.90 -9.91
CA GLU A 291 -27.31 27.71 -9.71
C GLU A 291 -28.49 28.10 -8.83
N THR A 292 -29.48 28.71 -9.47
CA THR A 292 -30.86 28.69 -9.00
C THR A 292 -31.41 27.29 -9.23
N ASP A 293 -31.16 26.37 -8.29
CA ASP A 293 -32.23 25.50 -7.81
C ASP A 293 -31.86 24.76 -6.51
N CYS A 294 -32.88 24.52 -5.69
CA CYS A 294 -32.93 23.64 -4.51
C CYS A 294 -32.67 24.19 -3.09
N LEU A 295 -32.09 25.37 -2.85
CA LEU A 295 -31.86 25.86 -1.46
C LEU A 295 -32.17 27.35 -1.23
N LEU A 296 -33.28 27.84 -1.79
CA LEU A 296 -33.86 29.11 -1.35
C LEU A 296 -34.61 28.90 -0.03
N GLY A 297 -34.08 29.47 1.07
CA GLY A 297 -34.94 29.78 2.22
C GLY A 297 -34.39 29.67 3.63
N LYS A 298 -33.09 29.47 3.88
CA LYS A 298 -32.56 29.58 5.25
C LYS A 298 -31.49 30.65 5.35
N THR A 299 -31.93 31.83 5.80
CA THR A 299 -31.09 32.89 6.31
C THR A 299 -30.26 32.39 7.47
N ASN A 300 -28.94 32.59 7.34
CA ASN A 300 -27.87 32.69 8.33
C ASN A 300 -28.31 32.43 9.79
N GLN A 301 -27.72 31.41 10.40
CA GLN A 301 -27.50 31.41 11.84
C GLN A 301 -26.00 31.31 12.09
N ASP A 302 -25.56 32.15 13.02
CA ASP A 302 -24.20 32.30 13.54
C ASP A 302 -23.54 30.99 13.99
#